data_AF-A0A078FRM2-F1
#
_entry.id   AF-A0A078FRM2-F1
#
_cell.length_a   1.000
_cell.length_b   1.000
_cell.length_c   1.000
_cell.angle_alpha   90.00
_cell.angle_beta   90.00
_cell.angle_gamma   90.00
#
_symmetry.space_group_name_H-M   'P 1'
#
loop_
_entity.id
_entity.type
_entity.pdbx_description
1 polymer ?
#
loop_
_entity_poly.entity_id
_entity_poly.type
_entity_poly.pdbx_seq_one_letter_code
_entity_poly.pdbx_strand_id
1 'polypeptide(L)'
;MAKNSNDDETKDGLDNKKPFVSASDFSVPIIDFAGVHADALSREGIVEKIKDAAEKWGMFQVINHGVPLTVLEEIKDRVIRFHEEDTEVKKSYFSRDYTKTFNYFNSFEREDLSVGNWRDSFACYMAPDLPNPEDLPVACRDAMIILLGPCEEVRWFDR
;
A
#
# COMPACT_ATOMS: atom_id res chain seq x y z
N MET A 1 76.73 -24.07 -23.40
CA MET A 1 76.58 -22.69 -23.88
C MET A 1 75.43 -22.06 -23.12
N ALA A 2 75.64 -20.87 -22.58
CA ALA A 2 74.79 -20.18 -21.61
C ALA A 2 74.05 -18.97 -22.23
N LYS A 3 73.11 -18.42 -21.43
CA LYS A 3 72.43 -17.09 -21.45
C LYS A 3 71.07 -17.04 -22.17
N ASN A 4 70.03 -16.33 -21.70
CA ASN A 4 69.61 -15.71 -20.41
C ASN A 4 68.25 -14.99 -20.64
N SER A 5 67.42 -14.80 -19.59
CA SER A 5 66.50 -13.65 -19.29
C SER A 5 65.42 -13.21 -20.31
N ASN A 6 64.23 -12.68 -19.96
CA ASN A 6 63.55 -12.25 -18.72
C ASN A 6 62.03 -12.04 -19.02
N ASP A 7 61.22 -12.23 -17.97
CA ASP A 7 60.03 -11.48 -17.51
C ASP A 7 58.99 -10.88 -18.50
N ASP A 8 57.71 -11.22 -18.29
CA ASP A 8 56.65 -10.20 -18.16
C ASP A 8 55.48 -10.73 -17.31
N GLU A 9 55.10 -9.95 -16.29
CA GLU A 9 53.89 -10.15 -15.48
C GLU A 9 52.66 -9.74 -16.31
N THR A 10 51.55 -10.47 -16.17
CA THR A 10 50.24 -9.79 -16.27
C THR A 10 49.28 -10.37 -15.26
N LYS A 11 48.98 -9.54 -14.26
CA LYS A 11 47.91 -9.68 -13.27
C LYS A 11 46.58 -9.37 -13.95
N ASP A 12 45.60 -10.26 -13.83
CA ASP A 12 44.16 -9.92 -13.86
C ASP A 12 43.36 -11.16 -13.41
N GLY A 13 42.36 -11.12 -12.54
CA GLY A 13 41.67 -10.00 -11.93
C GLY A 13 41.14 -10.44 -10.56
N LEU A 14 41.05 -9.45 -9.68
CA LEU A 14 40.45 -9.57 -8.36
C LEU A 14 38.96 -9.93 -8.53
N ASP A 15 38.57 -11.06 -7.93
CA ASP A 15 37.20 -11.54 -7.81
C ASP A 15 36.29 -10.47 -7.16
N ASN A 16 35.77 -9.55 -7.96
CA ASN A 16 34.68 -8.66 -7.58
C ASN A 16 33.36 -9.42 -7.65
N LYS A 17 33.20 -10.47 -6.83
CA LYS A 17 31.87 -11.00 -6.53
C LYS A 17 31.14 -9.94 -5.73
N LYS A 18 30.26 -9.18 -6.41
CA LYS A 18 29.21 -8.41 -5.74
C LYS A 18 28.61 -9.29 -4.65
N PRO A 19 28.41 -8.79 -3.41
CA PRO A 19 27.76 -9.57 -2.37
C PRO A 19 26.43 -10.06 -2.94
N PHE A 20 26.26 -11.38 -3.01
CA PHE A 20 24.98 -11.96 -3.32
C PHE A 20 24.12 -11.74 -2.08
N VAL A 21 23.40 -10.62 -2.07
CA VAL A 21 22.44 -10.30 -1.02
C VAL A 21 21.27 -11.26 -1.23
N SER A 22 20.99 -12.08 -0.23
CA SER A 22 19.90 -13.04 -0.28
C SER A 22 18.57 -12.28 -0.21
N ALA A 23 17.51 -12.80 -0.83
CA ALA A 23 16.18 -12.17 -0.76
C ALA A 23 15.67 -12.01 0.70
N SER A 24 16.22 -12.80 1.64
CA SER A 24 15.99 -12.72 3.08
C SER A 24 16.57 -11.48 3.77
N ASP A 25 17.48 -10.75 3.11
CA ASP A 25 18.11 -9.54 3.69
C ASP A 25 17.31 -8.27 3.37
N PHE A 26 16.26 -8.35 2.54
CA PHE A 26 15.41 -7.23 2.17
C PHE A 26 14.05 -7.32 2.85
N SER A 27 13.92 -6.71 4.03
CA SER A 27 12.63 -6.50 4.69
C SER A 27 12.10 -5.10 4.43
N VAL A 28 10.83 -4.97 4.04
CA VAL A 28 10.15 -3.67 3.93
C VAL A 28 10.27 -2.92 5.26
N PRO A 29 10.71 -1.64 5.28
CA PRO A 29 10.87 -0.88 6.52
C PRO A 29 9.56 -0.82 7.31
N ILE A 30 9.67 -0.98 8.64
CA ILE A 30 8.56 -0.79 9.58
C ILE A 30 8.85 0.48 10.39
N ILE A 31 7.94 1.44 10.36
CA ILE A 31 8.06 2.71 11.07
C ILE A 31 7.07 2.72 12.23
N ASP A 32 7.61 2.90 13.43
CA ASP A 32 6.82 3.04 14.65
C ASP A 32 6.39 4.50 14.85
N PHE A 33 5.08 4.73 14.91
CA PHE A 33 4.49 6.05 15.15
C PHE A 33 4.22 6.31 16.64
N ALA A 34 4.61 5.39 17.53
CA ALA A 34 4.58 5.63 18.96
C ALA A 34 5.35 6.91 19.31
N GLY A 35 4.64 7.91 19.83
CA GLY A 35 5.24 9.20 20.20
C GLY A 35 5.31 10.23 19.07
N VAL A 36 4.68 10.01 17.91
CA VAL A 36 4.55 11.04 16.86
C VAL A 36 3.92 12.34 17.37
N HIS A 37 3.10 12.25 18.42
CA HIS A 37 2.47 13.36 19.11
C HIS A 37 3.15 13.76 20.43
N ALA A 38 4.26 13.13 20.82
CA ALA A 38 4.90 13.39 22.11
C ALA A 38 5.56 14.78 22.15
N ASP A 39 6.36 15.09 21.12
CA ASP A 39 7.08 16.36 20.98
C ASP A 39 7.60 16.55 19.54
N ALA A 40 8.11 17.75 19.24
CA ALA A 40 8.58 18.12 17.91
C ALA A 40 9.80 17.29 17.44
N LEU A 41 10.73 16.95 18.32
CA LEU A 41 11.94 16.18 17.97
C LEU A 41 11.56 14.73 17.63
N SER A 42 10.66 14.13 18.42
CA SER A 42 10.12 12.80 18.15
C SER A 42 9.40 12.75 16.78
N ARG A 43 8.61 13.79 16.45
CA ARG A 43 7.97 13.92 15.15
C ARG A 43 8.97 14.06 14.01
N GLU A 44 9.98 14.92 14.16
CA GLU A 44 11.04 15.11 13.15
C GLU A 44 11.79 13.80 12.84
N GLY A 45 12.13 13.02 13.88
CA GLY A 45 12.78 11.72 13.69
C GLY A 45 11.91 10.69 12.95
N ILE A 46 10.59 10.73 13.11
CA ILE A 46 9.66 9.88 12.34
C ILE A 46 9.57 10.36 10.89
N VAL A 47 9.49 11.68 10.66
CA VAL A 47 9.48 12.26 9.31
C VAL A 47 10.75 11.90 8.53
N GLU A 48 11.91 11.94 9.18
CA GLU A 48 13.18 11.53 8.57
C GLU A 48 13.16 10.05 8.15
N LYS A 49 12.63 9.16 9.01
CA LYS A 49 12.47 7.73 8.68
C LYS A 49 11.51 7.52 7.49
N ILE A 50 10.41 8.26 7.44
CA ILE A 50 9.46 8.21 6.32
C ILE A 50 10.14 8.63 5.03
N LYS A 51 10.88 9.74 5.06
CA LYS A 51 11.63 10.24 3.90
C LYS A 51 12.64 9.20 3.40
N ASP A 52 13.43 8.64 4.31
CA ASP A 52 14.45 7.64 3.97
C ASP A 52 13.82 6.37 3.34
N ALA A 53 12.73 5.88 3.94
CA ALA A 53 12.02 4.71 3.43
C ALA A 53 11.35 4.99 2.07
N ALA A 54 10.73 6.15 1.89
CA ALA A 54 10.13 6.54 0.64
C ALA A 54 11.17 6.68 -0.49
N GLU A 55 12.34 7.28 -0.21
CA GLU A 55 13.41 7.48 -1.18
C GLU A 55 14.10 6.16 -1.57
N LYS A 56 14.35 5.26 -0.62
CA LYS A 56 15.10 4.01 -0.85
C LYS A 56 14.22 2.84 -1.28
N TRP A 57 13.00 2.75 -0.76
CA TRP A 57 12.12 1.59 -0.95
C TRP A 57 10.85 1.90 -1.73
N GLY A 58 10.38 3.15 -1.73
CA GLY A 58 9.08 3.52 -2.30
C GLY A 58 7.87 2.97 -1.52
N MET A 59 8.10 2.23 -0.42
CA MET A 59 7.07 1.72 0.48
C MET A 59 7.62 1.45 1.89
N PHE A 60 6.72 1.44 2.87
CA PHE A 60 6.99 1.09 4.26
C PHE A 60 5.69 0.64 4.94
N GLN A 61 5.82 -0.05 6.06
CA GLN A 61 4.72 -0.40 6.96
C GLN A 61 4.73 0.55 8.14
N VAL A 62 3.54 0.83 8.69
CA VAL A 62 3.40 1.67 9.88
C VAL A 62 2.75 0.85 11.00
N ILE A 63 3.29 0.97 12.21
CA ILE A 63 2.69 0.45 13.45
C ILE A 63 2.42 1.59 14.41
N ASN A 64 1.53 1.37 15.38
CA ASN A 64 1.10 2.40 16.34
C ASN A 64 0.60 3.69 15.67
N HIS A 65 -0.08 3.57 14.52
CA HIS A 65 -0.63 4.67 13.73
C HIS A 65 -1.86 5.36 14.37
N GLY A 66 -2.31 4.92 15.54
CA GLY A 66 -3.44 5.52 16.27
C GLY A 66 -4.83 5.01 15.90
N VAL A 67 -4.97 4.26 14.80
CA VAL A 67 -6.27 3.65 14.43
C VAL A 67 -6.51 2.39 15.28
N PRO A 68 -7.63 2.29 16.01
CA PRO A 68 -7.93 1.11 16.83
C PRO A 68 -8.02 -0.18 16.01
N LEU A 69 -7.49 -1.29 16.55
CA LEU A 69 -7.53 -2.58 15.87
C LEU A 69 -8.97 -3.04 15.57
N THR A 70 -9.91 -2.76 16.47
CA THR A 70 -11.33 -3.08 16.30
C THR A 70 -11.93 -2.43 15.05
N VAL A 71 -11.49 -1.21 14.70
CA VAL A 71 -11.92 -0.52 13.49
C VAL A 71 -11.40 -1.24 12.25
N LEU A 72 -10.13 -1.66 12.24
CA LEU A 72 -9.53 -2.40 11.13
C LEU A 72 -10.23 -3.76 10.92
N GLU A 73 -10.53 -4.47 12.00
CA GLU A 73 -11.26 -5.75 11.98
C GLU A 73 -12.68 -5.55 11.43
N GLU A 74 -13.40 -4.53 11.90
CA GLU A 74 -14.74 -4.22 11.41
C GLU A 74 -14.76 -3.90 9.91
N ILE A 75 -13.82 -3.07 9.43
CA ILE A 75 -13.71 -2.73 8.01
C ILE A 75 -13.48 -3.99 7.18
N LYS A 76 -12.55 -4.85 7.61
CA LYS A 76 -12.27 -6.13 6.94
C LYS A 76 -13.53 -6.99 6.84
N ASP A 77 -14.26 -7.14 7.94
CA ASP A 77 -15.49 -7.92 7.97
C ASP A 77 -16.57 -7.35 7.04
N ARG A 78 -16.75 -6.03 6.99
CA ARG A 78 -17.73 -5.39 6.09
C ARG A 78 -17.36 -5.56 4.61
N VAL A 79 -16.08 -5.47 4.27
CA VAL A 79 -15.59 -5.72 2.90
C VAL A 79 -15.89 -7.16 2.49
N ILE A 80 -15.61 -8.13 3.38
CA ILE A 80 -15.91 -9.55 3.13
C ILE A 80 -17.41 -9.74 2.90
N ARG A 81 -18.27 -9.18 3.77
CA ARG A 81 -19.73 -9.28 3.62
C ARG A 81 -20.22 -8.77 2.28
N PHE A 82 -19.72 -7.62 1.81
CA PHE A 82 -20.08 -7.12 0.48
C PHE A 82 -19.73 -8.11 -0.63
N HIS A 83 -18.56 -8.76 -0.58
CA HIS A 83 -18.17 -9.74 -1.59
C HIS A 83 -18.92 -11.08 -1.46
N GLU A 84 -19.46 -11.41 -0.28
CA GLU A 84 -20.32 -12.58 -0.03
C GLU A 84 -21.78 -12.37 -0.43
N GLU A 85 -22.22 -11.12 -0.68
CA GLU A 85 -23.56 -10.81 -1.19
C GLU A 85 -23.85 -11.50 -2.53
N ASP A 86 -25.14 -11.62 -2.82
CA ASP A 86 -25.64 -12.16 -4.08
C ASP A 86 -25.03 -11.40 -5.28
N THR A 87 -24.67 -12.15 -6.31
CA THR A 87 -24.07 -11.61 -7.54
C THR A 87 -24.94 -10.52 -8.18
N GLU A 88 -26.26 -10.65 -8.13
CA GLU A 88 -27.18 -9.65 -8.68
C GLU A 88 -27.19 -8.35 -7.88
N VAL A 89 -27.01 -8.42 -6.56
CA VAL A 89 -26.84 -7.23 -5.72
C VAL A 89 -25.53 -6.52 -6.10
N LYS A 90 -24.41 -7.25 -6.16
CA LYS A 90 -23.11 -6.67 -6.54
C LYS A 90 -23.11 -6.07 -7.95
N LYS A 91 -23.76 -6.71 -8.93
CA LYS A 91 -23.88 -6.20 -10.30
C LYS A 91 -24.63 -4.87 -10.37
N SER A 92 -25.58 -4.61 -9.48
CA SER A 92 -26.27 -3.31 -9.45
C SER A 92 -25.34 -2.12 -9.19
N TYR A 93 -24.19 -2.38 -8.55
CA TYR A 93 -23.13 -1.39 -8.29
C TYR A 93 -22.06 -1.34 -9.38
N PHE A 94 -22.15 -2.16 -10.42
CA PHE A 94 -21.26 -2.07 -11.57
C PHE A 94 -21.66 -0.89 -12.46
N SER A 95 -20.70 -0.05 -12.83
CA SER A 95 -20.91 1.01 -13.81
C SER A 95 -19.64 1.38 -14.55
N ARG A 96 -19.79 1.82 -15.80
CA ARG A 96 -18.72 2.51 -16.56
C ARG A 96 -18.70 4.02 -16.28
N ASP A 97 -19.64 4.51 -15.46
CA ASP A 97 -19.67 5.90 -15.00
C ASP A 97 -18.78 6.06 -13.77
N TYR A 98 -17.57 6.56 -14.00
CA TYR A 98 -16.59 6.83 -12.96
C TYR A 98 -16.90 8.10 -12.13
N THR A 99 -18.00 8.81 -12.42
CA THR A 99 -18.48 9.90 -11.56
C THR A 99 -19.29 9.39 -10.38
N LYS A 100 -19.74 8.12 -10.41
CA LYS A 100 -20.44 7.49 -9.28
C LYS A 100 -19.52 7.35 -8.08
N THR A 101 -20.10 7.61 -6.92
CA THR A 101 -19.39 7.54 -5.65
C THR A 101 -18.96 6.13 -5.27
N PHE A 102 -19.77 5.12 -5.60
CA PHE A 102 -19.42 3.72 -5.43
C PHE A 102 -19.47 2.98 -6.76
N ASN A 103 -18.42 2.22 -7.06
CA ASN A 103 -18.34 1.40 -8.27
C ASN A 103 -17.74 0.03 -7.94
N TYR A 104 -18.45 -1.02 -8.36
CA TYR A 104 -17.95 -2.39 -8.34
C TYR A 104 -17.27 -2.73 -9.66
N PHE A 105 -16.15 -3.46 -9.59
CA PHE A 105 -15.34 -3.90 -10.71
C PHE A 105 -15.10 -5.40 -10.60
N ASN A 106 -15.40 -6.12 -11.68
CA ASN A 106 -14.97 -7.50 -11.86
C ASN A 106 -13.94 -7.56 -12.98
N SER A 107 -13.11 -8.59 -12.98
CA SER A 107 -12.04 -8.71 -13.98
C SER A 107 -12.50 -9.17 -15.36
N PHE A 108 -13.74 -9.62 -15.50
CA PHE A 108 -14.28 -10.15 -16.77
C PHE A 108 -14.84 -9.06 -17.68
N GLU A 109 -15.16 -7.88 -17.16
CA GLU A 109 -15.80 -6.80 -17.94
C GLU A 109 -14.85 -5.68 -18.38
N ARG A 110 -13.55 -5.84 -18.11
CA ARG A 110 -12.49 -4.98 -18.64
C ARG A 110 -12.17 -5.38 -20.09
N GLU A 111 -12.87 -4.77 -21.04
CA GLU A 111 -12.62 -4.92 -22.49
C GLU A 111 -11.19 -4.54 -22.93
N ASP A 112 -10.45 -3.80 -22.09
CA ASP A 112 -9.17 -3.17 -22.44
C ASP A 112 -7.91 -4.02 -22.17
N LEU A 113 -8.04 -5.18 -21.51
CA LEU A 113 -6.88 -5.99 -21.10
C LEU A 113 -6.86 -7.34 -21.82
N SER A 114 -5.78 -7.60 -22.56
CA SER A 114 -5.49 -8.90 -23.18
C SER A 114 -5.20 -10.01 -22.17
N VAL A 115 -5.00 -9.66 -20.90
CA VAL A 115 -4.83 -10.56 -19.76
C VAL A 115 -5.70 -10.04 -18.62
N GLY A 116 -6.75 -10.78 -18.27
CA GLY A 116 -7.58 -10.46 -17.11
C GLY A 116 -6.79 -10.60 -15.81
N ASN A 117 -7.03 -9.69 -14.86
CA ASN A 117 -6.51 -9.87 -13.49
C ASN A 117 -7.39 -10.89 -12.75
N TRP A 118 -6.87 -11.66 -11.80
CA TRP A 118 -7.75 -12.45 -10.92
C TRP A 118 -8.12 -11.59 -9.72
N ARG A 119 -9.08 -10.68 -9.90
CA ARG A 119 -9.48 -9.73 -8.85
C ARG A 119 -10.90 -9.22 -9.06
N ASP A 120 -11.68 -9.27 -8.00
CA ASP A 120 -12.87 -8.42 -7.87
C ASP A 120 -12.55 -7.30 -6.88
N SER A 121 -13.11 -6.12 -7.12
CA SER A 121 -12.83 -4.93 -6.30
C SER A 121 -14.00 -3.97 -6.36
N PHE A 122 -14.07 -3.07 -5.40
CA PHE A 122 -14.89 -1.87 -5.52
C PHE A 122 -14.07 -0.65 -5.17
N ALA A 123 -14.51 0.51 -5.63
CA ALA A 123 -14.00 1.80 -5.19
C ALA A 123 -15.13 2.62 -4.59
N CYS A 124 -14.82 3.35 -3.53
CA CYS A 124 -15.70 4.32 -2.92
C CYS A 124 -14.95 5.65 -2.84
N TYR A 125 -15.44 6.68 -3.53
CA TYR A 125 -14.84 8.00 -3.55
C TYR A 125 -15.39 8.82 -2.38
N MET A 126 -14.54 9.15 -1.42
CA MET A 126 -14.94 9.79 -0.17
C MET A 126 -14.64 11.30 -0.12
N ALA A 127 -14.12 11.87 -1.22
CA ALA A 127 -13.70 13.26 -1.33
C ALA A 127 -14.00 13.79 -2.74
N PRO A 128 -14.20 15.11 -2.92
CA PRO A 128 -14.15 16.16 -1.88
C PRO A 128 -15.36 16.15 -0.93
N ASP A 129 -16.51 15.69 -1.42
CA ASP A 129 -17.74 15.55 -0.64
C ASP A 129 -17.96 14.10 -0.23
N LEU A 130 -18.59 13.91 0.93
CA LEU A 130 -18.93 12.58 1.41
C LEU A 130 -20.03 11.95 0.53
N PRO A 131 -20.00 10.61 0.34
CA PRO A 131 -21.11 9.90 -0.30
C PRO A 131 -22.40 10.12 0.46
N ASN A 132 -23.52 10.17 -0.26
CA ASN A 132 -24.80 9.92 0.38
C ASN A 132 -24.80 8.45 0.87
N PRO A 133 -25.09 8.18 2.15
CA PRO A 133 -25.12 6.81 2.67
C PRO A 133 -26.04 5.88 1.86
N GLU A 134 -27.10 6.41 1.26
CA GLU A 134 -28.04 5.63 0.45
C GLU A 134 -27.46 5.12 -0.88
N ASP A 135 -26.38 5.73 -1.36
CA ASP A 135 -25.68 5.29 -2.57
C ASP A 135 -24.67 4.15 -2.28
N LEU A 136 -24.45 3.84 -1.01
CA LEU A 136 -23.49 2.81 -0.56
C LEU A 136 -24.18 1.46 -0.33
N PRO A 137 -23.50 0.33 -0.62
CA PRO A 137 -24.02 -0.99 -0.29
C PRO A 137 -24.27 -1.14 1.20
N VAL A 138 -25.46 -1.63 1.57
CA VAL A 138 -25.85 -1.84 2.98
C VAL A 138 -24.83 -2.69 3.73
N ALA A 139 -24.25 -3.70 3.06
CA ALA A 139 -23.25 -4.60 3.64
C ALA A 139 -22.00 -3.88 4.17
N CYS A 140 -21.60 -2.76 3.55
CA CYS A 140 -20.35 -2.05 3.88
C CYS A 140 -20.47 -0.54 4.11
N ARG A 141 -21.68 0.02 4.04
CA ARG A 141 -21.98 1.45 4.29
C ARG A 141 -21.32 1.97 5.57
N ASP A 142 -21.54 1.28 6.69
CA ASP A 142 -21.02 1.71 7.99
C ASP A 142 -19.48 1.71 8.01
N ALA A 143 -18.83 0.71 7.39
CA ALA A 143 -17.37 0.69 7.31
C ALA A 143 -16.80 1.84 6.48
N MET A 144 -17.46 2.21 5.38
CA MET A 144 -17.02 3.36 4.57
C MET A 144 -17.10 4.66 5.38
N ILE A 145 -18.14 4.80 6.22
CA ILE A 145 -18.30 5.97 7.10
C ILE A 145 -17.27 5.94 8.24
N ILE A 146 -17.05 4.77 8.87
CA ILE A 146 -16.08 4.60 9.95
C ILE A 146 -14.66 4.95 9.49
N LEU A 147 -14.28 4.65 8.24
CA LEU A 147 -12.97 4.97 7.68
C LEU A 147 -12.67 6.48 7.62
N LEU A 148 -13.69 7.33 7.56
CA LEU A 148 -13.52 8.78 7.39
C LEU A 148 -12.84 9.43 8.60
N GLY A 149 -13.33 9.13 9.81
CA GLY A 149 -12.85 9.76 11.04
C GLY A 149 -11.35 9.54 11.25
N PRO A 150 -10.88 8.28 11.30
CA PRO A 150 -9.46 7.98 11.47
C PRO A 150 -8.60 8.49 10.31
N CYS A 151 -9.08 8.45 9.06
CA CYS A 151 -8.30 8.97 7.92
C CYS A 151 -8.12 10.50 7.96
N GLU A 152 -9.09 11.25 8.47
CA GLU A 152 -8.94 12.70 8.67
C GLU A 152 -7.96 13.02 9.81
N GLU A 153 -7.97 12.24 10.89
CA GLU A 153 -7.04 12.39 12.01
C GLU A 153 -5.60 11.99 11.64
N VAL A 154 -5.46 11.02 10.73
CA VAL A 154 -4.19 10.52 10.14
C VAL A 154 -3.70 11.43 8.99
N ARG A 155 -4.28 12.62 8.79
CA ARG A 155 -3.66 13.67 7.94
C ARG A 155 -2.46 14.31 8.66
N TRP A 156 -1.39 13.53 8.78
CA TRP A 156 -0.14 13.90 9.43
C TRP A 156 0.63 15.03 8.72
N PHE A 157 0.35 15.24 7.43
CA PHE A 157 1.13 16.10 6.55
C PHE A 157 0.53 17.49 6.30
N ASP A 158 -0.69 17.77 6.80
CA ASP A 158 -1.40 19.04 6.55
C ASP A 158 -1.26 20.07 7.70
N ARG A 159 -0.37 19.86 8.69
CA ARG A 159 -0.11 20.83 9.78
C ARG A 159 1.35 21.03 10.17
#